data_AF-A0A7X4A6I7-F1
#
_entry.id   AF-A0A7X4A6I7-F1
#
_cell.length_a   1.000
_cell.length_b   1.000
_cell.length_c   1.000
_cell.angle_alpha   90.00
_cell.angle_beta   90.00
_cell.angle_gamma   90.00
#
_symmetry.space_group_name_H-M   'P 1'
#
loop_
_entity.id
_entity.type
_entity.pdbx_description
1 polymer ?
#
loop_
_entity_poly.entity_id
_entity_poly.type
_entity_poly.pdbx_seq_one_letter_code
_entity_poly.pdbx_strand_id
1 'polypeptide(L)'
;MNEGRRMEDGLLLDSAGRPTDDPSVMFTDPTGAMTPMGDHKGYGLALMAELLGAALTGGMTIRPERGRDAGIRNNMLSIVIDPERLAGRGPFLAEAAAVVDWVKAAPPADPAEPVLVAGEPERLHKAQRSRAGIGIDQATWAELLAAADAAGLGAARFAELAGAG
;
A
#
# COMPACT_ATOMS: atom_id res chain seq x y z
N MET A 1 3.41 -14.24 7.27
CA MET A 1 4.40 -15.33 7.16
C MET A 1 5.57 -15.09 8.11
N ASN A 2 6.36 -14.01 7.94
CA ASN A 2 7.55 -13.74 8.76
C ASN A 2 7.24 -13.54 10.26
N GLU A 3 6.11 -12.90 10.58
CA GLU A 3 5.69 -12.71 11.98
C GLU A 3 4.91 -13.90 12.57
N GLY A 4 4.56 -14.92 11.76
CA GLY A 4 3.76 -16.08 12.20
C GLY A 4 2.34 -15.76 12.71
N ARG A 5 1.84 -14.53 12.49
CA ARG A 5 0.52 -14.09 12.95
C ARG A 5 -0.61 -14.46 11.99
N ARG A 6 -1.80 -14.68 12.55
CA ARG A 6 -3.06 -14.81 11.83
C ARG A 6 -3.55 -13.44 11.35
N MET A 7 -4.29 -13.42 10.26
CA MET A 7 -4.98 -12.24 9.75
C MET A 7 -6.32 -12.05 10.47
N GLU A 8 -6.90 -10.86 10.37
CA GLU A 8 -8.27 -10.66 10.82
C GLU A 8 -9.26 -11.40 9.92
N ASP A 9 -10.39 -11.79 10.50
CA ASP A 9 -11.45 -12.50 9.80
C ASP A 9 -12.00 -11.69 8.62
N GLY A 10 -12.32 -12.40 7.53
CA GLY A 10 -12.94 -11.81 6.34
C GLY A 10 -11.96 -11.15 5.35
N LEU A 11 -10.65 -11.21 5.60
CA LEU A 11 -9.63 -10.65 4.69
C LEU A 11 -9.15 -11.62 3.60
N LEU A 12 -9.24 -12.93 3.84
CA LEU A 12 -8.70 -13.96 2.94
C LEU A 12 -9.70 -15.08 2.67
N LEU A 13 -9.56 -15.65 1.47
CA LEU A 13 -10.17 -16.89 1.04
C LEU A 13 -9.08 -17.90 0.71
N ASP A 14 -9.30 -19.16 1.04
CA ASP A 14 -8.46 -20.25 0.56
C ASP A 14 -8.69 -20.55 -0.93
N SER A 15 -7.95 -21.52 -1.48
CA SER A 15 -8.07 -21.92 -2.89
C SER A 15 -9.40 -22.60 -3.25
N ALA A 16 -10.20 -23.00 -2.26
CA ALA A 16 -11.57 -23.48 -2.45
C ALA A 16 -12.62 -22.35 -2.31
N GLY A 17 -12.18 -21.10 -2.10
CA GLY A 17 -13.05 -19.94 -1.91
C GLY A 17 -13.67 -19.84 -0.52
N ARG A 18 -13.17 -20.57 0.47
CA ARG A 18 -13.68 -20.54 1.86
C ARG A 18 -12.92 -19.49 2.68
N PRO A 19 -13.57 -18.75 3.59
CA PRO A 19 -12.90 -17.81 4.48
C PRO A 19 -11.79 -18.48 5.30
N THR A 20 -10.68 -17.76 5.48
CA THR A 20 -9.53 -18.20 6.27
C THR A 20 -8.84 -17.00 6.90
N ASP A 21 -8.20 -17.20 8.05
CA ASP A 21 -7.32 -16.25 8.73
C ASP A 21 -5.83 -16.56 8.48
N ASP A 22 -5.54 -17.61 7.71
CA ASP A 22 -4.20 -18.10 7.47
C ASP A 22 -3.55 -17.35 6.28
N PRO A 23 -2.54 -16.50 6.50
CA PRO A 23 -1.89 -15.78 5.41
C PRO A 23 -1.08 -16.69 4.47
N SER A 24 -0.77 -17.94 4.87
CA SER A 24 0.01 -18.86 4.03
C SER A 24 -0.71 -19.24 2.72
N VAL A 25 -2.05 -19.15 2.68
CA VAL A 25 -2.84 -19.46 1.47
C VAL A 25 -2.49 -18.59 0.26
N MET A 26 -1.91 -17.40 0.49
CA MET A 26 -1.47 -16.49 -0.57
C MET A 26 -0.15 -16.93 -1.25
N PHE A 27 0.51 -17.96 -0.71
CA PHE A 27 1.82 -18.43 -1.16
C PHE A 27 1.85 -19.94 -1.46
N THR A 28 0.72 -20.63 -1.34
CA THR A 28 0.57 -22.04 -1.74
C THR A 28 0.11 -22.16 -3.19
N ASP A 29 0.29 -23.34 -3.79
CA ASP A 29 -0.28 -23.71 -5.09
C ASP A 29 -1.31 -24.84 -4.89
N PRO A 30 -2.60 -24.66 -5.22
CA PRO A 30 -3.22 -23.43 -5.75
C PRO A 30 -3.29 -22.30 -4.71
N THR A 31 -3.12 -21.06 -5.20
CA THR A 31 -3.17 -19.85 -4.38
C THR A 31 -4.61 -19.49 -3.99
N GLY A 32 -4.79 -18.98 -2.78
CA GLY A 32 -6.03 -18.36 -2.31
C GLY A 32 -6.26 -16.97 -2.91
N ALA A 33 -7.10 -16.17 -2.25
CA ALA A 33 -7.43 -14.81 -2.68
C ALA A 33 -7.62 -13.85 -1.51
N MET A 34 -7.36 -12.57 -1.75
CA MET A 34 -7.76 -11.49 -0.85
C MET A 34 -9.19 -11.05 -1.15
N THR A 35 -9.94 -10.70 -0.12
CA THR A 35 -11.27 -10.09 -0.27
C THR A 35 -11.16 -8.58 -0.53
N PRO A 36 -12.14 -7.97 -1.22
CA PRO A 36 -12.18 -6.52 -1.40
C PRO A 36 -12.61 -5.80 -0.11
N MET A 37 -12.01 -4.64 0.17
CA MET A 37 -12.41 -3.78 1.27
C MET A 37 -13.86 -3.30 1.11
N GLY A 38 -14.74 -3.55 2.09
CA GLY A 38 -16.13 -3.10 2.01
C GLY A 38 -16.92 -3.78 0.88
N ASP A 39 -16.64 -5.07 0.66
CA ASP A 39 -17.36 -5.97 -0.25
C ASP A 39 -17.45 -5.42 -1.69
N HIS A 40 -18.68 -5.35 -2.22
CA HIS A 40 -18.96 -4.89 -3.58
C HIS A 40 -18.47 -3.46 -3.86
N LYS A 41 -18.31 -2.61 -2.84
CA LYS A 41 -17.75 -1.25 -3.02
C LYS A 41 -16.25 -1.31 -3.31
N GLY A 42 -15.51 -2.12 -2.56
CA GLY A 42 -14.09 -2.35 -2.82
C GLY A 42 -13.85 -3.03 -4.15
N TYR A 43 -14.70 -4.01 -4.51
CA TYR A 43 -14.65 -4.65 -5.82
C TYR A 43 -14.88 -3.64 -6.95
N GLY A 44 -15.89 -2.77 -6.80
CA GLY A 44 -16.15 -1.70 -7.76
C GLY A 44 -14.97 -0.75 -7.92
N LEU A 45 -14.32 -0.37 -6.81
CA LEU A 45 -13.12 0.47 -6.86
C LEU A 45 -11.92 -0.22 -7.53
N ALA A 46 -11.69 -1.51 -7.24
CA ALA A 46 -10.65 -2.30 -7.88
C ALA A 46 -10.89 -2.44 -9.40
N LEU A 47 -12.14 -2.66 -9.81
CA LEU A 47 -12.52 -2.70 -11.22
C LEU A 47 -12.32 -1.35 -11.91
N MET A 48 -12.64 -0.24 -11.23
CA MET A 48 -12.37 1.10 -11.76
C MET A 48 -10.88 1.36 -11.95
N ALA A 49 -10.03 0.94 -11.00
CA ALA A 49 -8.58 1.04 -11.13
C ALA A 49 -8.05 0.26 -12.35
N GLU A 50 -8.61 -0.92 -12.60
CA GLU A 50 -8.27 -1.74 -13.76
C GLU A 50 -8.70 -1.08 -15.09
N LEU A 51 -9.94 -0.61 -15.16
CA LEU A 51 -10.49 0.00 -16.37
C LEU A 51 -9.81 1.34 -16.70
N LEU A 52 -9.63 2.21 -15.70
CA LEU A 52 -9.02 3.52 -15.91
C LEU A 52 -7.49 3.44 -15.99
N GLY A 53 -6.88 2.64 -15.12
CA GLY A 53 -5.44 2.51 -15.01
C GLY A 53 -4.85 1.73 -16.18
N ALA A 54 -5.45 0.61 -16.58
CA ALA A 54 -4.94 -0.27 -17.63
C ALA A 54 -5.72 -0.14 -18.95
N ALA A 55 -7.03 -0.41 -18.95
CA ALA A 55 -7.75 -0.50 -20.22
C ALA A 55 -7.79 0.84 -20.99
N LEU A 56 -8.05 1.95 -20.30
CA LEU A 56 -8.15 3.28 -20.89
C LEU A 56 -6.78 3.82 -21.35
N THR A 57 -5.71 3.55 -20.59
CA THR A 57 -4.35 4.03 -20.92
C THR A 57 -3.66 3.18 -22.00
N GLY A 58 -4.30 2.10 -22.46
CA GLY A 58 -3.73 1.15 -23.43
C GLY A 58 -2.81 0.09 -22.80
N GLY A 59 -2.80 0.00 -21.48
CA GLY A 59 -2.08 -1.02 -20.72
C GLY A 59 -2.69 -2.43 -20.80
N MET A 60 -2.03 -3.38 -20.14
CA MET A 60 -2.53 -4.76 -20.03
C MET A 60 -3.44 -4.95 -18.83
N THR A 61 -4.60 -5.53 -19.09
CA THR A 61 -5.56 -5.92 -18.06
C THR A 61 -5.26 -7.31 -17.48
N ILE A 62 -5.84 -7.65 -16.32
CA ILE A 62 -5.72 -8.93 -15.59
C ILE A 62 -6.27 -10.18 -16.31
N ARG A 63 -6.73 -10.04 -17.56
CA ARG A 63 -7.26 -11.14 -18.37
C ARG A 63 -6.18 -12.21 -18.63
N PRO A 64 -6.49 -13.50 -18.45
CA PRO A 64 -5.51 -14.59 -18.48
C PRO A 64 -4.82 -14.74 -19.84
N GLU A 65 -5.49 -14.38 -20.94
CA GLU A 65 -4.95 -14.50 -22.31
C GLU A 65 -3.77 -13.54 -22.58
N ARG A 66 -3.53 -12.57 -21.69
CA ARG A 66 -2.42 -11.61 -21.83
C ARG A 66 -1.15 -12.02 -21.10
N GLY A 67 -1.13 -13.20 -20.47
CA GLY A 67 0.03 -13.76 -19.78
C GLY A 67 0.38 -13.01 -18.49
N ARG A 68 0.71 -13.76 -17.44
CA ARG A 68 1.43 -13.21 -16.29
C ARG A 68 2.91 -13.32 -16.60
N ASP A 69 3.47 -12.32 -17.29
CA ASP A 69 4.93 -12.23 -17.41
C ASP A 69 5.53 -12.20 -15.99
N ALA A 70 6.76 -12.73 -15.82
CA ALA A 70 7.39 -12.94 -14.51
C ALA A 70 7.71 -11.65 -13.71
N GLY A 71 7.22 -10.48 -14.14
CA GLY A 71 7.45 -9.19 -13.50
C GLY A 71 6.16 -8.43 -13.19
N ILE A 72 6.20 -7.61 -12.15
CA ILE A 72 5.10 -6.71 -11.79
C ILE A 72 5.10 -5.53 -12.76
N ARG A 73 3.98 -5.33 -13.47
CA ARG A 73 3.76 -4.17 -14.36
C ARG A 73 2.58 -3.37 -13.88
N ASN A 74 2.76 -2.06 -13.75
CA ASN A 74 1.72 -1.12 -13.34
C ASN A 74 1.32 -0.22 -14.51
N ASN A 75 0.03 -0.01 -14.67
CA ASN A 75 -0.53 1.04 -15.54
C ASN A 75 -1.20 2.08 -14.63
N MET A 76 -1.14 3.36 -15.01
CA MET A 76 -1.62 4.45 -14.15
C MET A 76 -2.27 5.55 -14.98
N LEU A 77 -3.46 5.96 -14.56
CA LEU A 77 -4.09 7.21 -14.98
C LEU A 77 -3.84 8.27 -13.91
N SER A 78 -3.26 9.40 -14.29
CA SER A 78 -3.08 10.56 -13.42
C SER A 78 -3.94 11.71 -13.91
N ILE A 79 -4.81 12.21 -13.03
CA ILE A 79 -5.62 13.42 -13.28
C ILE A 79 -5.03 14.54 -12.44
N VAL A 80 -4.57 15.60 -13.11
CA VAL A 80 -4.01 16.80 -12.46
C VAL A 80 -4.98 17.96 -12.67
N ILE A 81 -5.46 18.53 -11.57
CA ILE A 81 -6.42 19.64 -11.58
C ILE A 81 -5.73 20.88 -11.02
N ASP A 82 -5.70 21.94 -11.83
CA ASP A 82 -5.20 23.25 -11.40
C ASP A 82 -6.34 24.04 -10.73
N PRO A 83 -6.31 24.27 -9.40
CA PRO A 83 -7.36 25.00 -8.72
C PRO A 83 -7.45 26.46 -9.17
N GLU A 84 -6.37 27.03 -9.72
CA GLU A 84 -6.37 28.40 -10.24
C GLU A 84 -7.33 28.57 -11.42
N ARG A 85 -7.56 27.50 -12.18
CA ARG A 85 -8.51 27.47 -13.32
C ARG A 85 -9.96 27.19 -12.92
N LEU A 86 -10.22 26.94 -11.64
CA LEU A 86 -11.55 26.64 -11.11
C LEU A 86 -11.99 27.76 -10.15
N ALA A 87 -12.03 27.48 -8.85
CA ALA A 87 -12.44 28.44 -7.83
C ALA A 87 -11.31 29.42 -7.41
N GLY A 88 -10.10 29.25 -7.94
CA GLY A 88 -8.90 29.98 -7.52
C GLY A 88 -8.16 29.26 -6.39
N ARG A 89 -6.83 29.32 -6.39
CA ARG A 89 -5.99 28.58 -5.41
C ARG A 89 -6.23 29.05 -3.97
N GLY A 90 -6.36 30.35 -3.74
CA GLY A 90 -6.57 30.93 -2.40
C GLY A 90 -7.87 30.44 -1.75
N PRO A 91 -9.04 30.66 -2.38
CA PRO A 91 -10.32 30.17 -1.89
C PRO A 91 -10.33 28.64 -1.69
N PHE A 92 -9.79 27.87 -2.63
CA PHE A 92 -9.70 26.41 -2.51
C PHE A 92 -8.92 25.98 -1.26
N LEU A 93 -7.74 26.56 -1.01
CA LEU A 93 -6.92 26.21 0.15
C LEU A 93 -7.59 26.61 1.47
N ALA A 94 -8.30 27.73 1.51
CA ALA A 94 -9.03 28.18 2.69
C ALA A 94 -10.16 27.19 3.05
N GLU A 95 -10.96 26.79 2.07
CA GLU A 95 -12.04 25.80 2.27
C GLU A 95 -11.49 24.42 2.63
N ALA A 96 -10.43 23.97 1.96
CA ALA A 96 -9.80 22.68 2.27
C ALA A 96 -9.27 22.65 3.71
N ALA A 97 -8.64 23.74 4.19
CA ALA A 97 -8.19 23.85 5.57
C ALA A 97 -9.37 23.82 6.55
N ALA A 98 -10.42 24.60 6.30
CA ALA A 98 -11.60 24.65 7.15
C ALA A 98 -12.30 23.29 7.28
N VAL A 99 -12.45 22.55 6.18
CA VAL A 99 -13.04 21.21 6.19
C VAL A 99 -12.15 20.22 6.96
N VAL A 100 -10.83 20.27 6.76
CA VAL A 100 -9.90 19.41 7.50
C VAL A 100 -9.96 19.70 9.00
N ASP A 101 -9.95 20.97 9.40
CA ASP A 101 -10.06 21.37 10.81
C ASP A 101 -11.39 20.91 11.42
N TRP A 102 -12.50 21.03 10.68
CA TRP A 102 -13.81 20.57 11.13
C TRP A 102 -13.88 19.05 11.29
N VAL A 103 -13.38 18.27 10.33
CA VAL A 103 -13.32 16.79 10.43
C VAL A 103 -12.51 16.37 11.64
N LYS A 104 -11.37 17.01 11.87
CA LYS A 104 -10.47 16.69 12.99
C LYS A 104 -11.02 17.13 14.36
N ALA A 105 -11.98 18.05 14.39
CA ALA A 105 -12.66 18.46 15.61
C ALA A 105 -13.69 17.42 16.10
N ALA A 106 -13.97 16.37 15.32
CA ALA A 106 -14.83 15.29 15.76
C ALA A 106 -14.28 14.62 17.03
N PRO A 107 -15.13 14.29 18.02
CA PRO A 107 -14.70 13.55 19.20
C PRO A 107 -14.09 12.20 18.79
N PRO A 108 -12.85 11.88 19.19
CA PRO A 108 -12.24 10.61 18.84
C PRO A 108 -12.91 9.46 19.60
N ALA A 109 -12.90 8.27 19.01
CA ALA A 109 -13.40 7.06 19.66
C ALA A 109 -12.54 6.66 20.88
N ASP A 110 -11.22 6.87 20.78
CA ASP A 110 -10.26 6.77 21.87
C ASP A 110 -9.58 8.13 22.09
N PRO A 111 -9.63 8.74 23.29
CA PRO A 111 -8.93 9.98 23.59
C PRO A 111 -7.41 9.96 23.34
N ALA A 112 -6.78 8.79 23.31
CA ALA A 112 -5.37 8.62 22.98
C ALA A 112 -5.07 8.61 21.47
N GLU A 113 -6.09 8.40 20.63
CA GLU A 113 -5.96 8.29 19.18
C GLU A 113 -6.77 9.41 18.50
N PRO A 114 -6.14 10.55 18.16
CA PRO A 114 -6.85 11.66 17.54
C PRO A 114 -7.38 11.29 16.15
N VAL A 115 -8.45 11.95 15.72
CA VAL A 115 -8.95 11.82 14.34
C VAL A 115 -7.88 12.30 13.36
N LEU A 116 -7.48 11.43 12.44
CA LEU A 116 -6.48 11.71 11.42
C LEU A 116 -7.12 11.80 10.02
N VAL A 117 -6.60 12.70 9.19
CA VAL A 117 -6.96 12.75 7.76
C VAL A 117 -5.93 12.04 6.90
N ALA A 118 -6.33 11.66 5.68
CA ALA A 118 -5.45 11.00 4.72
C ALA A 118 -4.12 11.77 4.55
N GLY A 119 -2.99 11.07 4.65
CA GLY A 119 -1.65 11.64 4.60
C GLY A 119 -1.06 12.05 5.96
N GLU A 120 -1.84 12.14 7.04
CA GLU A 120 -1.29 12.37 8.39
C GLU A 120 -0.52 11.17 8.96
N PRO A 121 -1.05 9.93 8.94
CA PRO A 121 -0.31 8.76 9.42
C PRO A 121 1.06 8.62 8.75
N GLU A 122 1.14 8.83 7.44
CA GLU A 122 2.37 8.75 6.66
C GLU A 122 3.36 9.85 7.06
N ARG A 123 2.89 11.09 7.27
CA ARG A 123 3.74 12.21 7.73
C ARG A 123 4.29 11.96 9.13
N LEU A 124 3.48 11.41 10.04
CA LEU A 124 3.89 11.04 11.40
C LEU A 124 4.96 9.94 11.37
N HIS A 125 4.70 8.85 10.64
CA HIS A 125 5.68 7.77 10.48
C HIS A 125 6.97 8.23 9.79
N LYS A 126 6.88 9.10 8.78
CA LYS A 126 8.06 9.70 8.14
C LYS A 126 8.88 10.52 9.15
N ALA A 127 8.23 11.41 9.91
CA ALA A 127 8.92 12.25 10.89
C ALA A 127 9.56 11.43 12.03
N GLN A 128 8.94 10.31 12.41
CA GLN A 128 9.50 9.36 13.37
C GLN A 128 10.71 8.64 12.77
N ARG A 129 10.55 8.00 11.61
CA ARG A 129 11.59 7.18 10.96
C ARG A 129 12.79 7.99 10.48
N SER A 130 12.59 9.25 10.10
CA SER A 130 13.70 10.17 9.79
C SER A 130 14.57 10.49 11.00
N ARG A 131 14.06 10.32 12.23
CA ARG A 131 14.82 10.56 13.47
C ARG A 131 15.33 9.27 14.12
N ALA A 132 14.49 8.24 14.16
CA ALA A 132 14.76 6.98 14.84
C ALA A 132 15.33 5.89 13.92
N GLY A 133 15.43 6.14 12.61
CA GLY A 133 15.77 5.13 11.62
C GLY A 133 14.56 4.30 11.17
N ILE A 134 14.79 3.43 10.18
CA ILE A 134 13.79 2.51 9.64
C ILE A 134 14.05 1.13 10.26
N GLY A 135 13.07 0.61 11.00
CA GLY A 135 13.14 -0.76 11.51
C GLY A 135 12.96 -1.77 10.38
N ILE A 136 13.91 -2.70 10.25
CA ILE A 136 13.88 -3.81 9.30
C ILE A 136 13.98 -5.10 10.12
N ASP A 137 13.10 -6.06 9.88
CA ASP A 137 13.17 -7.35 10.56
C ASP A 137 14.35 -8.20 10.04
N GLN A 138 14.76 -9.19 10.83
CA GLN A 138 15.96 -9.98 10.54
C GLN A 138 15.84 -10.80 9.24
N ALA A 139 14.64 -11.29 8.90
CA ALA A 139 14.46 -12.07 7.68
C ALA A 139 14.60 -11.17 6.45
N THR A 140 13.92 -10.02 6.44
CA THR A 140 14.07 -9.02 5.38
C THR A 140 15.50 -8.52 5.26
N TRP A 141 16.20 -8.29 6.37
CA TRP A 141 17.60 -7.88 6.36
C TRP A 141 18.51 -8.93 5.71
N ALA A 142 18.31 -10.20 6.01
CA ALA A 142 19.05 -11.30 5.40
C ALA A 142 18.80 -11.40 3.88
N GLU A 143 17.54 -11.22 3.44
CA GLU A 143 17.19 -11.19 2.01
C GLU A 143 17.88 -10.03 1.27
N LEU A 144 17.96 -8.85 1.89
CA LEU A 144 18.68 -7.70 1.33
C LEU A 144 20.18 -7.97 1.18
N LEU A 145 20.81 -8.60 2.18
CA LEU A 145 22.23 -8.98 2.11
C LEU A 145 22.48 -10.00 0.99
N ALA A 146 21.63 -11.02 0.86
CA ALA A 146 21.73 -11.99 -0.22
C ALA A 146 21.53 -11.35 -1.60
N ALA A 147 20.59 -10.40 -1.72
CA ALA A 147 20.39 -9.64 -2.96
C ALA A 147 21.62 -8.77 -3.30
N ALA A 148 22.27 -8.18 -2.30
CA ALA A 148 23.49 -7.40 -2.49
C ALA A 148 24.66 -8.26 -2.99
N ASP A 149 24.80 -9.50 -2.50
CA ASP A 149 25.76 -10.46 -3.02
C ASP A 149 25.45 -10.85 -4.47
N ALA A 150 24.20 -11.19 -4.77
CA ALA A 150 23.76 -11.56 -6.11
C ALA A 150 23.95 -10.42 -7.13
N ALA A 151 23.83 -9.16 -6.69
CA ALA A 151 24.06 -7.97 -7.50
C ALA A 151 25.55 -7.58 -7.62
N GLY A 152 26.46 -8.27 -6.92
CA GLY A 152 27.90 -7.99 -6.96
C GLY A 152 28.38 -6.83 -6.07
N LEU A 153 27.51 -6.27 -5.22
CA LEU A 153 27.90 -5.23 -4.24
C LEU A 153 28.63 -5.83 -3.03
N GLY A 154 28.24 -7.06 -2.65
CA GLY A 154 28.75 -7.75 -1.47
C GLY A 154 28.02 -7.36 -0.19
N ALA A 155 27.58 -8.35 0.59
CA ALA A 155 26.82 -8.17 1.83
C ALA A 155 27.55 -7.29 2.85
N ALA A 156 28.86 -7.47 3.03
CA ALA A 156 29.66 -6.67 3.97
C ALA A 156 29.67 -5.19 3.60
N ARG A 157 29.85 -4.87 2.31
CA ARG A 157 29.84 -3.49 1.83
C ARG A 157 28.44 -2.87 1.92
N PHE A 158 27.39 -3.64 1.66
CA PHE A 158 26.02 -3.18 1.83
C PHE A 158 25.71 -2.86 3.31
N ALA A 159 26.11 -3.72 4.24
CA ALA A 159 25.90 -3.49 5.68
C ALA A 159 26.61 -2.22 6.17
N GLU A 160 27.85 -1.97 5.71
CA GLU A 160 28.58 -0.73 6.00
C GLU A 160 27.81 0.51 5.49
N LEU A 161 27.34 0.48 4.23
CA LEU A 161 26.59 1.59 3.63
C LEU A 161 25.25 1.85 4.32
N ALA A 162 24.61 0.81 4.84
CA ALA A 162 23.37 0.92 5.59
C ALA A 162 23.56 1.47 7.01
N GLY A 163 24.80 1.71 7.44
CA GLY A 163 25.11 2.15 8.81
C GLY A 163 24.89 1.05 9.86
N ALA A 164 24.94 -0.22 9.43
CA ALA A 164 24.78 -1.41 10.26
C ALA A 164 26.11 -2.16 10.50
N GLY A 165 27.25 -1.54 10.14
CA GLY A 165 28.60 -2.05 10.35
C GLY A 165 29.22 -1.66 11.69
#